data_AF-A0A1W1D5M8-F1
#
_entry.id   AF-A0A1W1D5M8-F1
#
_cell.length_a   1.000
_cell.length_b   1.000
_cell.length_c   1.000
_cell.angle_alpha   90.00
_cell.angle_beta   90.00
_cell.angle_gamma   90.00
#
_symmetry.space_group_name_H-M   'P 1'
#
loop_
_entity.id
_entity.type
_entity.pdbx_description
1 polymer ?
#
loop_
_entity_poly.entity_id
_entity_poly.type
_entity_poly.pdbx_seq_one_letter_code
_entity_poly.pdbx_strand_id
1 'polypeptide(L)'
;MTDFLIGLFLASLIIALFTTRLYRLLLWYSLNSLMLGLLALNIGKTLDDTAMLITGVATIIIKAIGIPFILKNLSQKFHLVRQITPEIKVQYAIMLIPAILVFTFYLSEPITHMIHNNSHYVAVSISSLFLALLLMMEHKNVAPKIIGFLTMENALFLLGITATNGMPMLVELGIFFDLLMAIVVINLLFHKEEMKI
;
A
#
# COMPACT_ATOMS: atom_id res chain seq x y z
N MET A 1 -12.00 14.15 9.66
CA MET A 1 -12.31 13.09 8.67
C MET A 1 -11.03 12.46 8.12
N THR A 2 -10.03 13.27 7.78
CA THR A 2 -8.68 12.83 7.36
C THR A 2 -8.01 11.92 8.39
N ASP A 3 -8.01 12.27 9.68
CA ASP A 3 -7.44 11.44 10.75
C ASP A 3 -7.99 10.01 10.75
N PHE A 4 -9.32 9.90 10.61
CA PHE A 4 -10.02 8.63 10.64
C PHE A 4 -9.63 7.74 9.46
N LEU A 5 -9.54 8.32 8.26
CA LEU A 5 -9.13 7.59 7.06
C LEU A 5 -7.67 7.15 7.13
N ILE A 6 -6.77 7.99 7.68
CA ILE A 6 -5.36 7.64 7.89
C ILE A 6 -5.22 6.53 8.93
N GLY A 7 -5.99 6.59 10.02
CA GLY A 7 -6.06 5.54 11.02
C GLY A 7 -6.55 4.21 10.44
N LEU A 8 -7.59 4.24 9.60
CA LEU A 8 -8.09 3.05 8.89
C LEU A 8 -7.07 2.52 7.87
N PHE A 9 -6.36 3.41 7.18
CA PHE A 9 -5.27 3.03 6.27
C PHE A 9 -4.19 2.24 7.03
N LEU A 10 -3.68 2.78 8.15
CA LEU A 10 -2.68 2.10 8.97
C LEU A 10 -3.21 0.79 9.56
N ALA A 11 -4.46 0.78 10.06
CA ALA A 11 -5.07 -0.42 10.63
C ALA A 11 -5.21 -1.53 9.58
N SER A 12 -5.67 -1.21 8.37
CA SER A 12 -5.78 -2.18 7.27
C SER A 12 -4.42 -2.80 6.91
N LEU A 13 -3.34 -2.01 6.96
CA LEU A 13 -1.97 -2.47 6.72
C LEU A 13 -1.47 -3.40 7.84
N ILE A 14 -1.72 -3.05 9.09
CA ILE A 14 -1.35 -3.91 10.23
C ILE A 14 -2.08 -5.25 10.15
N ILE A 15 -3.37 -5.26 9.79
CA ILE A 15 -4.12 -6.50 9.63
C ILE A 15 -3.63 -7.31 8.41
N ALA A 16 -3.18 -6.64 7.35
CA ALA A 16 -2.59 -7.29 6.18
C ALA A 16 -1.35 -8.11 6.55
N LEU A 17 -0.47 -7.61 7.44
CA LEU A 17 0.73 -8.32 7.91
C LEU A 17 0.42 -9.67 8.57
N PHE A 18 -0.69 -9.78 9.31
CA PHE A 18 -1.09 -11.04 9.96
C PHE A 18 -1.87 -11.99 9.04
N THR A 19 -2.08 -11.62 7.77
CA THR A 19 -2.95 -12.37 6.88
C THR A 19 -2.22 -13.52 6.15
N THR A 20 -2.69 -14.75 6.37
CA THR A 20 -2.08 -15.98 5.80
C THR A 20 -2.73 -16.47 4.50
N ARG A 21 -3.76 -15.78 3.99
CA ARG A 21 -4.46 -16.16 2.75
C ARG A 21 -4.34 -15.05 1.72
N LEU A 22 -3.87 -15.40 0.52
CA LEU A 22 -3.63 -14.45 -0.57
C LEU A 22 -4.88 -13.62 -0.91
N TYR A 23 -6.06 -14.24 -1.00
CA TYR A 23 -7.30 -13.52 -1.28
C TYR A 23 -7.71 -12.53 -0.20
N ARG A 24 -7.43 -12.82 1.07
CA ARG A 24 -7.68 -11.87 2.17
C ARG A 24 -6.66 -10.73 2.13
N LEU A 25 -5.41 -11.04 1.78
CA LEU A 25 -4.38 -10.03 1.63
C LEU A 25 -4.72 -9.04 0.49
N LEU A 26 -5.23 -9.55 -0.64
CA LEU A 26 -5.75 -8.71 -1.73
C LEU A 26 -6.93 -7.82 -1.29
N LEU A 27 -7.82 -8.34 -0.44
CA LEU A 27 -8.93 -7.57 0.11
C LEU A 27 -8.43 -6.46 1.03
N TRP A 28 -7.47 -6.73 1.90
CA TRP A 28 -6.86 -5.70 2.75
C TRP A 28 -6.12 -4.64 1.94
N TYR A 29 -5.43 -5.03 0.88
CA TYR A 29 -4.83 -4.10 -0.08
C TYR A 29 -5.88 -3.23 -0.79
N SER A 30 -7.01 -3.81 -1.20
CA SER A 30 -8.13 -3.07 -1.79
C SER A 30 -8.69 -2.03 -0.81
N LEU A 31 -8.92 -2.41 0.46
CA LEU A 31 -9.37 -1.49 1.49
C LEU A 31 -8.35 -0.38 1.77
N ASN A 32 -7.06 -0.73 1.83
CA ASN A 32 -5.97 0.21 2.02
C ASN A 32 -5.93 1.26 0.89
N SER A 33 -6.05 0.81 -0.37
CA SER A 33 -6.10 1.67 -1.55
C SER A 33 -7.36 2.53 -1.60
N LEU A 34 -8.50 2.00 -1.14
CA LEU A 34 -9.75 2.74 -1.04
C LEU A 34 -9.64 3.89 -0.02
N MET A 35 -9.05 3.64 1.15
CA MET A 35 -8.81 4.69 2.15
C MET A 35 -7.91 5.79 1.59
N LEU A 36 -6.86 5.42 0.86
CA LEU A 36 -5.95 6.38 0.20
C LEU A 36 -6.67 7.22 -0.86
N GLY A 37 -7.49 6.60 -1.70
CA GLY A 37 -8.27 7.31 -2.72
C GLY A 37 -9.28 8.28 -2.10
N LEU A 38 -9.97 7.88 -1.02
CA LEU A 38 -10.86 8.77 -0.28
C LEU A 38 -10.11 9.94 0.38
N LEU A 39 -8.89 9.71 0.87
CA LEU A 39 -8.02 10.77 1.39
C LEU A 39 -7.64 11.77 0.31
N ALA A 40 -7.20 11.28 -0.84
CA ALA A 40 -6.85 12.11 -1.99
C ALA A 40 -8.05 12.96 -2.45
N LEU A 41 -9.26 12.38 -2.51
CA LEU A 41 -10.48 13.11 -2.83
C LEU A 41 -10.84 14.18 -1.80
N ASN A 42 -10.70 13.87 -0.50
CA ASN A 42 -11.03 14.82 0.56
C ASN A 42 -10.07 16.02 0.52
N ILE A 43 -8.77 15.75 0.41
CA ILE A 43 -7.74 16.79 0.36
C ILE A 43 -7.83 17.58 -0.95
N GLY A 44 -8.08 16.93 -2.09
CA GLY A 44 -8.29 17.59 -3.38
C GLY A 44 -9.48 18.55 -3.37
N LYS A 45 -10.58 18.19 -2.67
CA LYS A 45 -11.72 19.11 -2.48
C LYS A 45 -11.35 20.33 -1.62
N THR A 46 -10.49 20.15 -0.62
CA THR A 46 -10.08 21.27 0.25
C THR A 46 -9.10 22.22 -0.41
N LEU A 47 -8.26 21.73 -1.32
CA LEU A 47 -7.29 22.54 -2.07
C LEU A 47 -7.81 23.07 -3.42
N ASP A 48 -9.02 22.69 -3.81
CA ASP A 48 -9.61 22.97 -5.14
C ASP A 48 -8.71 22.51 -6.32
N ASP A 49 -7.88 21.49 -6.07
CA ASP A 49 -6.99 20.92 -7.07
C ASP A 49 -7.70 19.83 -7.87
N THR A 50 -8.03 20.15 -9.11
CA THR A 50 -8.70 19.24 -10.03
C THR A 50 -7.83 18.03 -10.37
N ALA A 51 -6.50 18.19 -10.43
CA ALA A 51 -5.57 17.07 -10.69
C ALA A 51 -5.60 16.06 -9.54
N MET A 52 -5.66 16.54 -8.30
CA MET A 52 -5.74 15.69 -7.11
C MET A 52 -7.08 14.94 -6.99
N LEU A 53 -8.18 15.56 -7.45
CA LEU A 53 -9.48 14.88 -7.55
C LEU A 53 -9.47 13.75 -8.58
N ILE A 54 -8.92 14.02 -9.77
CA ILE A 54 -8.78 13.02 -10.84
C ILE A 54 -7.94 11.83 -10.35
N THR A 55 -6.81 12.11 -9.69
CA THR A 55 -5.94 11.06 -9.17
C THR A 55 -6.58 10.26 -8.03
N GLY A 56 -7.37 10.90 -7.17
CA GLY A 56 -8.15 10.22 -6.14
C GLY A 56 -9.17 9.23 -6.74
N VAL A 57 -9.92 9.65 -7.76
CA VAL A 57 -10.84 8.75 -8.49
C VAL A 57 -10.07 7.63 -9.20
N ALA A 58 -8.97 7.96 -9.88
CA ALA A 58 -8.14 6.98 -10.58
C ALA A 58 -7.57 5.93 -9.62
N THR A 59 -7.13 6.33 -8.43
CA THR A 59 -6.62 5.42 -7.39
C THR A 59 -7.70 4.42 -6.95
N ILE A 60 -8.95 4.86 -6.78
CA ILE A 60 -10.06 3.98 -6.41
C ILE A 60 -10.36 2.98 -7.54
N ILE A 61 -10.51 3.49 -8.78
CA ILE A 61 -10.88 2.65 -9.91
C ILE A 61 -9.77 1.63 -10.23
N ILE A 62 -8.53 2.11 -10.33
CA ILE A 62 -7.39 1.29 -10.75
C ILE A 62 -6.91 0.41 -9.60
N LYS A 63 -6.55 0.98 -8.45
CA LYS A 63 -5.92 0.21 -7.36
C LYS A 63 -6.92 -0.49 -6.46
N ALA A 64 -8.00 0.18 -6.05
CA ALA A 64 -8.95 -0.43 -5.11
C ALA A 64 -9.84 -1.49 -5.79
N ILE A 65 -10.10 -1.37 -7.10
CA ILE A 65 -10.97 -2.30 -7.83
C ILE A 65 -10.20 -3.07 -8.91
N GLY A 66 -9.52 -2.38 -9.82
CA GLY A 66 -8.87 -2.99 -10.99
C GLY A 66 -7.80 -4.02 -10.63
N ILE A 67 -6.79 -3.62 -9.87
CA ILE A 67 -5.67 -4.48 -9.44
C ILE A 67 -6.15 -5.74 -8.70
N PRO A 68 -6.99 -5.66 -7.65
CA PRO A 68 -7.43 -6.85 -6.94
C PRO A 68 -8.32 -7.75 -7.82
N PHE A 69 -9.10 -7.20 -8.74
CA PHE A 69 -9.87 -7.98 -9.70
C PHE A 69 -8.96 -8.76 -10.65
N ILE A 70 -7.96 -8.09 -11.24
CA ILE A 70 -6.97 -8.70 -12.14
C ILE A 70 -6.17 -9.78 -11.39
N LEU A 71 -5.60 -9.45 -10.23
CA LEU A 71 -4.84 -10.41 -9.41
C LEU A 71 -5.70 -11.58 -8.95
N LYS A 72 -6.98 -11.37 -8.64
CA LYS A 72 -7.90 -12.46 -8.27
C LYS A 72 -8.16 -13.39 -9.46
N ASN A 73 -8.47 -12.85 -10.63
CA ASN A 73 -8.73 -13.65 -11.83
C ASN A 73 -7.48 -14.43 -12.27
N LEU A 74 -6.32 -13.78 -12.24
CA LEU A 74 -5.03 -14.43 -12.52
C LEU A 74 -4.71 -15.50 -11.46
N SER A 75 -4.97 -15.23 -10.18
CA SER A 75 -4.78 -16.23 -9.11
C SER A 75 -5.62 -17.50 -9.33
N GLN A 76 -6.86 -17.34 -9.79
CA GLN A 76 -7.76 -18.46 -10.10
C GLN A 76 -7.31 -19.23 -11.35
N LYS A 77 -6.89 -18.53 -12.41
CA LYS A 77 -6.47 -19.13 -13.68
C LYS A 77 -5.14 -19.90 -13.55
N PHE A 78 -4.19 -19.39 -12.76
CA PHE A 78 -2.82 -19.91 -12.68
C PHE A 78 -2.53 -20.78 -11.43
N HIS A 79 -3.55 -21.15 -10.65
CA HIS A 79 -3.42 -21.92 -9.41
C HIS A 79 -2.32 -21.38 -8.47
N LEU A 80 -2.36 -20.07 -8.17
CA LEU A 80 -1.41 -19.47 -7.22
C LEU A 80 -1.54 -20.10 -5.82
N VAL A 81 -0.45 -20.00 -5.04
CA VAL A 81 -0.41 -20.55 -3.68
C VAL A 81 -1.49 -19.91 -2.82
N ARG A 82 -2.44 -20.72 -2.36
CA ARG A 82 -3.61 -20.25 -1.58
C ARG A 82 -3.22 -19.83 -0.16
N GLN A 83 -2.21 -20.50 0.40
CA GLN A 83 -1.63 -20.19 1.70
C GLN A 83 -0.30 -19.48 1.51
N ILE A 84 -0.22 -18.26 2.04
CA ILE A 84 1.02 -17.50 2.10
C ILE A 84 1.52 -17.64 3.53
N THR A 85 2.52 -18.48 3.73
CA THR A 85 3.16 -18.62 5.05
C THR A 85 4.12 -17.46 5.22
N PRO A 86 3.87 -16.54 6.16
CA PRO A 86 4.84 -15.52 6.51
C PRO A 86 6.10 -16.19 7.10
N GLU A 87 7.29 -15.68 6.77
CA GLU A 87 8.56 -16.19 7.30
C GLU A 87 8.75 -15.82 8.77
N ILE A 88 8.31 -14.62 9.13
CA ILE A 88 8.40 -14.11 10.48
C ILE A 88 7.28 -14.76 11.28
N LYS A 89 7.62 -15.35 12.43
CA LYS A 89 6.60 -15.92 13.32
C LYS A 89 5.75 -14.78 13.88
N VAL A 90 4.45 -15.04 14.05
CA VAL A 90 3.49 -14.09 14.63
C VAL A 90 3.99 -13.48 15.95
N GLN A 91 4.67 -14.27 16.78
CA GLN A 91 5.28 -13.81 18.04
C GLN A 91 6.30 -12.67 17.84
N TYR A 92 7.14 -12.77 16.81
CA TYR A 92 8.11 -11.72 16.48
C TYR A 92 7.41 -10.53 15.81
N ALA A 93 6.43 -10.77 14.93
CA ALA A 93 5.69 -9.70 14.25
C ALA A 93 4.94 -8.78 15.24
N ILE A 94 4.34 -9.36 16.29
CA ILE A 94 3.65 -8.58 17.35
C ILE A 94 4.61 -7.64 18.10
N MET A 95 5.89 -7.99 18.21
CA MET A 95 6.89 -7.12 18.83
C MET A 95 7.50 -6.13 17.83
N LEU A 96 7.71 -6.58 16.60
CA LEU A 96 8.39 -5.83 15.54
C LEU A 96 7.52 -4.69 15.00
N ILE A 97 6.21 -4.89 14.85
CA ILE A 97 5.28 -3.86 14.35
C ILE A 97 5.27 -2.62 15.28
N PRO A 98 4.99 -2.74 16.61
CA PRO A 98 5.09 -1.61 17.52
C PRO A 98 6.48 -1.00 17.59
N ALA A 99 7.55 -1.82 17.52
CA ALA A 99 8.91 -1.31 17.49
C ALA A 99 9.18 -0.43 16.26
N ILE A 100 8.72 -0.84 15.08
CA ILE A 100 8.76 0.00 13.87
C ILE A 100 7.96 1.27 14.06
N LEU A 101 6.75 1.20 14.62
CA LEU A 101 5.93 2.38 14.88
C LEU A 101 6.67 3.37 15.78
N VAL A 102 7.17 2.94 16.93
CA VAL A 102 7.92 3.82 17.85
C VAL A 102 9.17 4.39 17.18
N PHE A 103 9.94 3.55 16.49
CA PHE A 103 11.17 3.95 15.79
C PHE A 103 10.89 5.02 14.71
N THR A 104 9.87 4.81 13.89
CA THR A 104 9.53 5.72 12.80
C THR A 104 8.94 7.04 13.30
N PHE A 105 8.17 7.02 14.39
CA PHE A 105 7.71 8.25 15.04
C PHE A 105 8.89 9.08 15.56
N TYR A 106 9.86 8.46 16.22
CA TYR A 106 11.07 9.15 16.66
C TYR A 106 11.91 9.68 15.48
N LEU A 107 12.08 8.87 14.43
CA LEU A 107 12.78 9.27 13.21
C LEU A 107 12.11 10.46 12.51
N SER A 108 10.78 10.55 12.59
CA SER A 108 10.01 11.60 11.94
C SER A 108 10.04 12.93 12.69
N GLU A 109 10.37 12.96 13.99
CA GLU A 109 10.39 14.16 14.83
C GLU A 109 11.11 15.38 14.22
N PRO A 110 12.34 15.27 13.68
CA PRO A 110 12.98 16.42 13.03
C PRO A 110 12.25 16.89 11.77
N ILE A 111 11.64 15.97 11.01
CA ILE A 111 10.90 16.27 9.78
C ILE A 111 9.57 16.95 10.12
N THR A 112 8.92 16.50 11.19
CA THR A 112 7.64 17.04 11.62
C THR A 112 7.74 18.47 12.13
N HIS A 113 8.85 18.86 12.77
CA HIS A 113 9.08 20.24 13.17
C HIS A 113 9.21 21.22 11.99
N MET A 114 9.57 20.74 10.80
CA MET A 114 9.65 21.57 9.59
C MET A 114 8.28 21.75 8.92
N ILE A 115 7.31 20.86 9.19
CA ILE A 115 6.00 20.80 8.51
C ILE A 115 4.90 21.27 9.46
N HIS A 116 4.53 22.55 9.36
CA HIS A 116 3.64 23.23 10.31
C HIS A 116 2.19 22.72 10.36
N ASN A 117 1.63 22.16 9.27
CA ASN A 117 0.20 21.84 9.20
C ASN A 117 -0.18 20.36 9.39
N ASN A 118 0.76 19.40 9.21
CA ASN A 118 0.41 17.97 9.07
C ASN A 118 1.45 16.99 9.66
N SER A 119 2.23 17.47 10.64
CA SER A 119 3.34 16.76 11.28
C SER A 119 3.01 15.29 11.64
N HIS A 120 1.88 15.03 12.30
CA HIS A 120 1.51 13.68 12.74
C HIS A 120 1.24 12.70 11.60
N TYR A 121 0.78 13.17 10.45
CA TYR A 121 0.45 12.31 9.31
C TYR A 121 1.70 11.86 8.55
N VAL A 122 2.75 12.68 8.55
CA VAL A 122 4.05 12.32 7.96
C VAL A 122 4.66 11.15 8.73
N ALA A 123 4.63 11.19 10.07
CA ALA A 123 5.07 10.09 10.91
C ALA A 123 4.34 8.78 10.56
N VAL A 124 3.00 8.81 10.51
CA VAL A 124 2.17 7.65 10.16
C VAL A 124 2.47 7.12 8.76
N SER A 125 2.75 8.00 7.80
CA SER A 125 3.06 7.61 6.43
C SER A 125 4.42 6.91 6.34
N ILE A 126 5.43 7.43 7.06
CA ILE A 126 6.75 6.78 7.18
C ILE A 126 6.61 5.43 7.88
N SER A 127 5.86 5.36 8.99
CA SER A 127 5.54 4.09 9.65
C SER A 127 4.92 3.08 8.68
N SER A 128 3.92 3.53 7.91
CA SER A 128 3.24 2.69 6.93
C SER A 128 4.18 2.20 5.83
N LEU A 129 5.14 3.03 5.40
CA LEU A 129 6.14 2.65 4.41
C LEU A 129 7.01 1.49 4.92
N PHE A 130 7.49 1.58 6.17
CA PHE A 130 8.28 0.51 6.79
C PHE A 130 7.46 -0.77 7.03
N LEU A 131 6.19 -0.65 7.42
CA LEU A 131 5.30 -1.80 7.59
C LEU A 131 4.98 -2.47 6.25
N ALA A 132 4.82 -1.72 5.17
CA ALA A 132 4.63 -2.27 3.84
C ALA A 132 5.91 -2.93 3.28
N LEU A 133 7.08 -2.38 3.60
CA LEU A 133 8.37 -3.03 3.35
C LEU A 133 8.49 -4.36 4.09
N LEU A 134 8.10 -4.39 5.37
CA LEU A 134 8.05 -5.63 6.16
C LEU A 134 7.12 -6.66 5.50
N LEU A 135 5.92 -6.25 5.07
CA LEU A 135 4.96 -7.10 4.37
C LEU A 135 5.56 -7.70 3.10
N MET A 136 6.32 -6.91 2.33
CA MET A 136 7.04 -7.44 1.16
C MET A 136 8.11 -8.46 1.58
N MET A 137 8.95 -8.12 2.57
CA MET A 137 10.12 -8.93 2.93
C MET A 137 9.74 -10.25 3.62
N GLU A 138 8.62 -10.31 4.33
CA GLU A 138 8.20 -11.46 5.12
C GLU A 138 7.73 -12.66 4.26
N HIS A 139 7.48 -12.48 2.97
CA HIS A 139 6.93 -13.55 2.13
C HIS A 139 7.92 -14.10 1.11
N LYS A 140 8.05 -15.44 1.02
CA LYS A 140 8.84 -16.12 -0.03
C LYS A 140 8.25 -16.00 -1.43
N ASN A 141 6.93 -16.12 -1.51
CA ASN A 141 6.21 -16.19 -2.76
C ASN A 141 6.11 -14.81 -3.41
N VAL A 142 6.21 -14.77 -4.74
CA VAL A 142 6.19 -13.50 -5.49
C VAL A 142 4.84 -12.78 -5.38
N ALA A 143 3.72 -13.52 -5.37
CA ALA A 143 2.38 -12.90 -5.30
C ALA A 143 2.15 -11.99 -4.08
N PRO A 144 2.42 -12.42 -2.83
CA PRO A 144 2.34 -11.51 -1.69
C PRO A 144 3.46 -10.45 -1.65
N LYS A 145 4.66 -10.70 -2.22
CA LYS A 145 5.68 -9.64 -2.39
C LYS A 145 5.17 -8.50 -3.26
N ILE A 146 4.46 -8.82 -4.35
CA ILE A 146 3.81 -7.85 -5.22
C ILE A 146 2.78 -7.03 -4.43
N ILE A 147 1.96 -7.68 -3.61
CA ILE A 147 0.98 -6.94 -2.79
C ILE A 147 1.70 -6.04 -1.78
N GLY A 148 2.80 -6.50 -1.16
CA GLY A 148 3.67 -5.68 -0.33
C GLY A 148 4.22 -4.46 -1.08
N PHE A 149 4.69 -4.63 -2.32
CA PHE A 149 5.15 -3.53 -3.18
C PHE A 149 4.04 -2.49 -3.41
N LEU A 150 2.87 -2.95 -3.86
CA LEU A 150 1.75 -2.06 -4.15
C LEU A 150 1.29 -1.30 -2.90
N THR A 151 1.38 -1.95 -1.74
CA THR A 151 1.05 -1.34 -0.44
C THR A 151 2.13 -0.33 -0.01
N MET A 152 3.40 -0.59 -0.34
CA MET A 152 4.52 0.34 -0.11
C MET A 152 4.35 1.61 -0.94
N GLU A 153 3.92 1.45 -2.20
CA GLU A 153 3.62 2.58 -3.06
C GLU A 153 2.44 3.41 -2.52
N ASN A 154 1.39 2.76 -2.01
CA ASN A 154 0.29 3.45 -1.33
C ASN A 154 0.77 4.27 -0.12
N ALA A 155 1.71 3.72 0.66
CA ALA A 155 2.30 4.45 1.79
C ALA A 155 3.17 5.63 1.34
N LEU A 156 3.89 5.49 0.21
CA LEU A 156 4.65 6.58 -0.40
C LEU A 156 3.73 7.70 -0.90
N PHE A 157 2.58 7.36 -1.50
CA PHE A 157 1.56 8.33 -1.87
C PHE A 157 0.98 9.06 -0.67
N LEU A 158 0.68 8.33 0.40
CA LEU A 158 0.22 8.96 1.65
C LEU A 158 1.28 9.95 2.18
N LEU A 159 2.56 9.56 2.16
CA LEU A 159 3.67 10.43 2.55
C LEU A 159 3.74 11.68 1.67
N GLY A 160 3.62 11.52 0.34
CA GLY A 160 3.61 12.63 -0.60
C GLY A 160 2.47 13.61 -0.30
N ILE A 161 1.25 13.11 -0.18
CA ILE A 161 0.06 13.92 0.09
C ILE A 161 0.20 14.68 1.42
N THR A 162 0.71 14.02 2.46
CA THR A 162 0.79 14.59 3.82
C THR A 162 1.99 15.51 4.03
N ALA A 163 3.12 15.25 3.37
CA ALA A 163 4.32 16.07 3.49
C ALA A 163 4.28 17.31 2.58
N THR A 164 3.56 17.25 1.46
CA THR A 164 3.62 18.28 0.40
C THR A 164 2.30 19.00 0.17
N ASN A 165 1.28 18.75 0.99
CA ASN A 165 -0.07 19.29 0.87
C ASN A 165 -0.65 19.12 -0.56
N GLY A 166 -0.55 17.90 -1.12
CA GLY A 166 -1.24 17.54 -2.35
C GLY A 166 -0.46 17.74 -3.66
N MET A 167 0.77 17.23 -3.78
CA MET A 167 1.45 17.23 -5.09
C MET A 167 0.89 16.17 -6.06
N PRO A 168 0.41 16.56 -7.27
CA PRO A 168 -0.02 15.63 -8.31
C PRO A 168 1.12 14.76 -8.86
N MET A 169 2.34 15.30 -8.90
CA MET A 169 3.46 14.70 -9.63
C MET A 169 3.96 13.38 -9.02
N LEU A 170 3.95 13.27 -7.68
CA LEU A 170 4.28 12.00 -7.02
C LEU A 170 3.26 10.93 -7.40
N VAL A 171 1.97 11.30 -7.49
CA VAL A 171 0.88 10.39 -7.84
C VAL A 171 1.02 9.86 -9.26
N GLU A 172 1.33 10.74 -10.21
CA GLU A 172 1.60 10.35 -11.59
C GLU A 172 2.76 9.35 -11.69
N LEU A 173 3.86 9.58 -10.96
CA LEU A 173 4.99 8.65 -10.89
C LEU A 173 4.62 7.27 -10.36
N GLY A 174 3.78 7.18 -9.33
CA GLY A 174 3.37 5.86 -8.84
C GLY A 174 2.41 5.14 -9.81
N ILE A 175 1.58 5.85 -10.59
CA ILE A 175 0.81 5.21 -11.68
C ILE A 175 1.77 4.56 -12.70
N PHE A 176 2.92 5.17 -13.01
CA PHE A 176 3.94 4.53 -13.84
C PHE A 176 4.53 3.28 -13.17
N PHE A 177 4.80 3.32 -11.85
CA PHE A 177 5.26 2.15 -11.09
C PHE A 177 4.22 1.02 -11.05
N ASP A 178 2.94 1.33 -10.88
CA ASP A 178 1.83 0.37 -10.94
C ASP A 178 1.79 -0.33 -12.31
N LEU A 179 1.95 0.41 -13.41
CA LEU A 179 1.98 -0.15 -14.76
C LEU A 179 3.19 -1.07 -14.97
N LEU A 180 4.37 -0.64 -14.51
CA LEU A 180 5.58 -1.47 -14.54
C LEU A 180 5.33 -2.76 -13.75
N MET A 181 4.71 -2.65 -12.57
CA MET A 181 4.37 -3.81 -11.78
C MET A 181 3.36 -4.72 -12.47
N ALA A 182 2.32 -4.18 -13.11
CA ALA A 182 1.37 -4.97 -13.88
C ALA A 182 2.08 -5.81 -14.96
N ILE A 183 3.06 -5.22 -15.66
CA ILE A 183 3.88 -5.94 -16.64
C ILE A 183 4.69 -7.06 -15.98
N VAL A 184 5.33 -6.78 -14.84
CA VAL A 184 6.08 -7.79 -14.07
C VAL A 184 5.18 -8.93 -13.61
N VAL A 185 3.99 -8.63 -13.08
CA VAL A 185 3.00 -9.65 -12.68
C VAL A 185 2.61 -10.51 -13.86
N ILE A 186 2.26 -9.88 -14.99
CA ILE A 186 1.86 -10.57 -16.21
C ILE A 186 2.98 -11.51 -16.69
N ASN A 187 4.21 -11.01 -16.79
CA ASN A 187 5.36 -11.78 -17.25
C ASN A 187 5.67 -12.97 -16.33
N LEU A 188 5.66 -12.76 -15.01
CA LEU A 188 5.88 -13.82 -14.03
C LEU A 188 4.81 -14.92 -14.09
N LEU A 189 3.56 -14.56 -14.39
CA LEU A 189 2.48 -15.52 -14.55
C LEU A 189 2.61 -16.31 -15.85
N PHE A 190 2.95 -15.65 -16.96
CA PHE A 190 3.23 -16.31 -18.24
C PHE A 190 4.43 -17.27 -18.16
N HIS A 191 5.51 -16.88 -17.49
CA HIS A 191 6.69 -17.76 -17.37
C HIS A 191 6.41 -19.00 -16.50
N LYS A 192 5.43 -18.92 -15.59
CA LYS A 192 4.94 -20.07 -14.82
C LYS A 192 4.12 -21.06 -15.66
N GLU A 193 3.56 -20.64 -16.79
CA GLU A 193 2.86 -21.51 -17.76
C GLU A 193 3.87 -22.30 -18.61
N GLU A 194 4.97 -21.71 -19.06
CA GLU A 194 5.99 -22.39 -19.89
C GLU A 194 6.68 -23.55 -19.15
N MET A 195 6.84 -23.45 -17.83
CA MET A 195 7.47 -24.49 -17.00
C MET A 195 6.55 -25.70 -16.72
N LYS A 196 5.32 -25.72 -17.25
CA LYS A 196 4.35 -26.82 -17.10
C LYS A 196 4.06 -27.55 -18.42
N ILE A 197 4.67 -27.14 -19.53
CA ILE A 197 4.62 -27.79 -20.83
C ILE A 197 5.89 -28.62 -21.01
#